data_AF-A0A5X4G9S9-F1
#
_entry.id   AF-A0A5X4G9S9-F1
#
_cell.length_a   1.000
_cell.length_b   1.000
_cell.length_c   1.000
_cell.angle_alpha   90.00
_cell.angle_beta   90.00
_cell.angle_gamma   90.00
#
_symmetry.space_group_name_H-M   'P 1'
#
loop_
_entity.id
_entity.type
_entity.pdbx_description
1 polymer ?
#
loop_
_entity_poly.entity_id
_entity_poly.type
_entity_poly.pdbx_seq_one_letter_code
_entity_poly.pdbx_strand_id
1 'polypeptide(L)'
;MQLNAKAREFLRQYHNGLRESYGATDDDRWFALSDPKETQMRNALLEESSFLNLLTVADVDQLQGQVVPVGSSGLYTGRVLDGRFRKKVGVSGNDYRLVETDSCAALTWQLLSVWANAGDENEFFQRVQEFTNQAFALDMLRIGFNGTKVAETTNAETNPNGEDVNKGWHQIVKEWKDGQQIITDKVVLDGDGKGDYVSLDAMASDLINAKIPAQYRNDPRLVVLVGADLVAAESFRLYQKADKPTEKIAAQLLSDSIAGRTAYVP
;
A
#
# COMPACT_ATOMS: atom_id res chain seq x y z
N MET A 1 9.22 8.98 34.43
CA MET A 1 8.29 10.13 34.52
C MET A 1 6.88 9.55 34.60
N GLN A 2 6.05 9.97 35.56
CA GLN A 2 4.72 9.38 35.77
C GLN A 2 3.68 10.01 34.84
N LEU A 3 2.65 9.25 34.47
CA LEU A 3 1.49 9.74 33.73
C LEU A 3 0.82 10.88 34.53
N ASN A 4 0.62 12.05 33.93
CA ASN A 4 -0.03 13.17 34.62
C ASN A 4 -1.53 12.85 34.88
N ALA A 5 -2.13 13.52 35.87
CA ALA A 5 -3.51 13.27 36.26
C ALA A 5 -4.49 13.49 35.09
N LYS A 6 -4.24 14.53 34.29
CA LYS A 6 -5.04 14.90 33.11
C LYS A 6 -5.04 13.80 32.04
N ALA A 7 -3.89 13.27 31.66
CA ALA A 7 -3.79 12.17 30.69
C ALA A 7 -4.40 10.87 31.23
N ARG A 8 -4.35 10.64 32.55
CA ARG A 8 -5.00 9.48 33.15
C ARG A 8 -6.53 9.55 33.06
N GLU A 9 -7.08 10.73 33.27
CA GLU A 9 -8.51 10.99 33.11
C GLU A 9 -8.93 10.85 31.64
N PHE A 10 -8.22 11.53 30.73
CA PHE A 10 -8.47 11.46 29.30
C PHE A 10 -8.35 10.05 28.73
N LEU A 11 -7.37 9.25 29.19
CA LEU A 11 -7.23 7.87 28.74
C LEU A 11 -8.39 6.97 29.21
N ARG A 12 -8.93 7.22 30.41
CA ARG A 12 -10.13 6.52 30.89
C ARG A 12 -11.36 6.93 30.10
N GLN A 13 -11.53 8.23 29.84
CA GLN A 13 -12.63 8.73 29.02
C GLN A 13 -12.53 8.20 27.58
N TYR A 14 -11.32 8.14 27.01
CA TYR A 14 -11.07 7.57 25.69
C TYR A 14 -11.52 6.11 25.63
N HIS A 15 -11.11 5.29 26.59
CA HIS A 15 -11.54 3.89 26.69
C HIS A 15 -13.07 3.77 26.76
N ASN A 16 -13.71 4.57 27.62
CA ASN A 16 -15.15 4.51 27.81
C ASN A 16 -15.92 4.99 26.56
N GLY A 17 -15.48 6.08 25.93
CA GLY A 17 -16.07 6.60 24.70
C GLY A 17 -15.91 5.64 23.53
N LEU A 18 -14.74 5.02 23.39
CA LEU A 18 -14.49 4.00 22.37
C LEU A 18 -15.46 2.83 22.55
N ARG A 19 -15.55 2.30 23.78
CA ARG A 19 -16.45 1.19 24.15
C ARG A 19 -17.92 1.52 23.84
N GLU A 20 -18.40 2.69 24.25
CA GLU A 20 -19.77 3.15 23.99
C GLU A 20 -20.04 3.32 22.48
N SER A 21 -19.08 3.88 21.74
CA SER A 21 -19.20 4.09 20.28
C SER A 21 -19.35 2.78 19.49
N TYR A 22 -18.82 1.69 20.06
CA TYR A 22 -18.87 0.34 19.50
C TYR A 22 -19.96 -0.54 20.11
N GLY A 23 -20.76 -0.01 21.05
CA GLY A 23 -21.90 -0.72 21.63
C GLY A 23 -21.52 -1.84 22.61
N ALA A 24 -20.29 -1.82 23.14
CA ALA A 24 -19.85 -2.79 24.12
C ALA A 24 -20.48 -2.49 25.50
N THR A 25 -21.13 -3.50 26.09
CA THR A 25 -21.92 -3.35 27.33
C THR A 25 -21.11 -3.64 28.59
N ASP A 26 -20.13 -4.54 28.49
CA ASP A 26 -19.33 -5.00 29.62
C ASP A 26 -18.18 -4.03 29.92
N ASP A 27 -17.73 -3.95 31.17
CA ASP A 27 -16.65 -3.05 31.62
C ASP A 27 -15.26 -3.70 31.46
N ASP A 28 -15.17 -4.63 30.50
CA ASP A 28 -13.96 -5.37 30.19
C ASP A 28 -12.96 -4.51 29.42
N ARG A 29 -11.66 -4.86 29.56
CA ARG A 29 -10.56 -4.18 28.85
C ARG A 29 -10.51 -4.50 27.36
N TRP A 30 -11.34 -5.43 26.90
CA TRP A 30 -11.42 -5.88 25.52
C TRP A 30 -12.88 -6.00 25.13
N PHE A 31 -13.18 -5.75 23.86
CA PHE A 31 -14.51 -5.91 23.29
C PHE A 31 -14.39 -6.33 21.83
N ALA A 32 -15.40 -7.06 21.35
CA ALA A 32 -15.49 -7.42 19.94
C ALA A 32 -16.21 -6.31 19.16
N LEU A 33 -15.80 -6.11 17.91
CA LEU A 33 -16.47 -5.22 16.97
C LEU A 33 -17.57 -5.98 16.22
N SER A 34 -18.64 -5.28 15.84
CA SER A 34 -19.68 -5.81 14.95
C SER A 34 -19.47 -5.32 13.52
N ASP A 35 -19.95 -6.08 12.54
CA ASP A 35 -19.72 -5.88 11.10
C ASP A 35 -19.87 -4.43 10.58
N PRO A 36 -20.93 -3.64 10.91
CA PRO A 36 -21.01 -2.27 10.41
C PRO A 36 -19.93 -1.36 11.00
N LYS A 37 -19.46 -1.64 12.22
CA LYS A 37 -18.45 -0.85 12.92
C LYS A 37 -17.02 -1.23 12.52
N GLU A 38 -16.77 -2.51 12.30
CA GLU A 38 -15.49 -2.97 11.74
C GLU A 38 -15.26 -2.35 10.35
N THR A 39 -16.28 -2.41 9.49
CA THR A 39 -16.21 -1.79 8.15
C THR A 39 -15.89 -0.30 8.23
N GLN A 40 -16.52 0.42 9.16
CA GLN A 40 -16.27 1.85 9.35
C GLN A 40 -14.83 2.13 9.82
N MET A 41 -14.32 1.34 10.77
CA MET A 41 -12.95 1.47 11.26
C MET A 41 -11.94 1.19 10.15
N ARG A 42 -12.19 0.15 9.34
CA ARG A 42 -11.38 -0.22 8.19
C ARG A 42 -11.35 0.89 7.13
N ASN A 43 -12.51 1.46 6.80
CA ASN A 43 -12.58 2.56 5.84
C ASN A 43 -11.80 3.79 6.35
N ALA A 44 -11.96 4.15 7.62
CA ALA A 44 -11.19 5.24 8.22
C ALA A 44 -9.68 4.98 8.14
N LEU A 45 -9.24 3.74 8.38
CA LEU A 45 -7.85 3.34 8.25
C LEU A 45 -7.32 3.47 6.80
N LEU A 46 -8.10 3.03 5.82
CA LEU A 46 -7.72 3.12 4.40
C LEU A 46 -7.70 4.58 3.91
N GLU A 47 -8.57 5.43 4.44
CA GLU A 47 -8.66 6.84 4.10
C GLU A 47 -7.42 7.65 4.52
N GLU A 48 -6.65 7.19 5.52
CA GLU A 48 -5.42 7.85 6.00
C GLU A 48 -4.31 7.91 4.95
N SER A 49 -4.33 7.03 3.95
CA SER A 49 -3.35 7.02 2.86
C SER A 49 -4.01 7.19 1.51
N SER A 50 -3.56 8.21 0.78
CA SER A 50 -3.99 8.44 -0.61
C SER A 50 -3.71 7.25 -1.52
N PHE A 51 -2.62 6.52 -1.26
CA PHE A 51 -2.28 5.32 -2.04
C PHE A 51 -3.17 4.12 -1.68
N LEU A 52 -3.52 3.94 -0.40
CA LEU A 52 -4.45 2.86 0.00
C LEU A 52 -5.83 3.04 -0.65
N ASN A 53 -6.31 4.27 -0.81
CA ASN A 53 -7.55 4.57 -1.53
C ASN A 53 -7.52 4.18 -3.01
N LEU A 54 -6.35 4.00 -3.62
CA LEU A 54 -6.21 3.52 -5.00
C LEU A 54 -6.26 1.98 -5.08
N LEU A 55 -6.12 1.29 -3.95
CA LEU A 55 -6.13 -0.16 -3.87
C LEU A 55 -7.55 -0.69 -3.60
N THR A 56 -7.83 -1.90 -4.08
CA THR A 56 -9.05 -2.63 -3.71
C THR A 56 -8.74 -3.54 -2.53
N VAL A 57 -9.30 -3.22 -1.36
CA VAL A 57 -9.29 -4.08 -0.17
C VAL A 57 -10.68 -4.68 -0.02
N ALA A 58 -10.80 -5.99 -0.20
CA ALA A 58 -12.07 -6.71 -0.20
C ALA A 58 -12.12 -7.71 0.94
N ASP A 59 -13.29 -7.81 1.58
CA ASP A 59 -13.55 -8.83 2.59
C ASP A 59 -13.92 -10.15 1.92
N VAL A 60 -13.40 -11.24 2.49
CA VAL A 60 -13.60 -12.60 2.00
C VAL A 60 -13.94 -13.52 3.16
N ASP A 61 -14.87 -14.44 2.93
CA ASP A 61 -15.33 -15.37 3.96
C ASP A 61 -14.34 -16.52 4.22
N GLN A 62 -13.44 -16.79 3.28
CA GLN A 62 -12.56 -17.95 3.31
C GLN A 62 -11.13 -17.53 3.65
N LEU A 63 -10.44 -18.30 4.49
CA LEU A 63 -9.02 -18.08 4.82
C LEU A 63 -8.08 -18.38 3.65
N GLN A 64 -8.50 -19.22 2.72
CA GLN A 64 -7.74 -19.56 1.53
C GLN A 64 -8.69 -19.69 0.34
N GLY A 65 -8.26 -19.19 -0.81
CA GLY A 65 -9.04 -19.31 -2.04
C GLY A 65 -8.30 -18.75 -3.24
N GLN A 66 -9.03 -18.65 -4.35
CA GLN A 66 -8.51 -18.02 -5.56
C GLN A 66 -8.90 -16.55 -5.57
N VAL A 67 -7.94 -15.69 -5.95
CA VAL A 67 -8.19 -14.26 -6.12
C VAL A 67 -9.15 -14.06 -7.28
N VAL A 68 -10.28 -13.38 -7.02
CA VAL A 68 -11.27 -13.03 -8.04
C VAL A 68 -10.75 -11.81 -8.82
N PRO A 69 -10.40 -11.95 -10.11
CA PRO A 69 -9.86 -10.82 -10.87
C PRO A 69 -10.96 -9.80 -11.17
N VAL A 70 -10.78 -8.56 -10.69
CA VAL A 70 -11.61 -7.42 -11.09
C VAL A 70 -11.17 -7.00 -12.50
N GLY A 71 -11.92 -7.43 -13.52
CA GLY A 71 -11.62 -7.09 -14.91
C GLY A 71 -10.74 -8.12 -15.61
N SER A 72 -11.32 -9.26 -15.96
CA SER A 72 -10.67 -10.19 -16.88
C SER A 72 -10.58 -9.54 -18.26
N SER A 73 -9.37 -9.31 -18.79
CA SER A 73 -9.21 -8.90 -20.17
C SER A 73 -9.34 -10.11 -21.08
N GLY A 74 -10.43 -10.16 -21.80
CA GLY A 74 -10.57 -11.09 -22.90
C GLY A 74 -11.78 -10.73 -23.71
N LEU A 75 -11.83 -11.24 -24.93
CA LEU A 75 -12.99 -11.05 -25.77
C LEU A 75 -14.18 -11.80 -25.16
N TYR A 76 -15.16 -11.07 -24.66
CA TYR A 76 -16.46 -11.59 -24.19
C TYR A 76 -17.55 -11.53 -25.25
N THR A 77 -17.19 -11.04 -26.44
CA THR A 77 -18.11 -10.83 -27.56
C THR A 77 -17.73 -11.75 -28.72
N GLY A 78 -18.66 -12.60 -29.15
CA GLY A 78 -18.48 -13.49 -30.29
C GLY A 78 -19.82 -13.97 -30.84
N ARG A 79 -19.78 -14.71 -31.95
CA ARG A 79 -20.95 -15.33 -32.57
C ARG A 79 -20.76 -16.84 -32.63
N VAL A 80 -21.84 -17.60 -32.48
CA VAL A 80 -21.88 -19.06 -32.66
C VAL A 80 -23.09 -19.35 -33.53
N LEU A 81 -22.91 -20.10 -34.64
CA LEU A 81 -23.93 -20.31 -35.67
C LEU A 81 -25.21 -20.97 -35.12
N ASP A 82 -25.05 -21.97 -34.25
CA ASP A 82 -26.15 -22.74 -33.64
C ASP A 82 -26.18 -22.61 -32.11
N GLY A 83 -25.80 -21.45 -31.57
CA GLY A 83 -25.73 -21.30 -30.12
C GLY A 83 -25.47 -19.88 -29.64
N ARG A 84 -25.28 -19.76 -28.33
CA ARG A 84 -24.93 -18.49 -27.68
C ARG A 84 -23.46 -18.49 -27.32
N PHE A 85 -22.72 -17.49 -27.79
CA PHE A 85 -21.37 -17.23 -27.32
C PHE A 85 -21.41 -16.98 -25.80
N ARG A 86 -20.72 -17.83 -25.04
CA ARG A 86 -20.57 -17.68 -23.59
C ARG A 86 -19.12 -17.94 -23.26
N LYS A 87 -18.49 -17.00 -22.57
CA LYS A 87 -17.17 -17.18 -21.97
C LYS A 87 -17.35 -17.18 -20.46
N LYS A 88 -16.85 -18.23 -19.79
CA LYS A 88 -16.77 -18.23 -18.32
C LYS A 88 -15.75 -17.18 -17.92
N VAL A 89 -16.12 -16.31 -16.97
CA VAL A 89 -15.14 -15.46 -16.29
C VAL A 89 -14.30 -16.42 -15.44
N GLY A 90 -13.07 -16.68 -15.89
CA GLY A 90 -12.16 -17.54 -15.16
C GLY A 90 -11.64 -16.79 -13.94
N VAL A 91 -11.77 -17.41 -12.76
CA VAL A 91 -10.93 -17.08 -11.61
C VAL A 91 -9.63 -17.84 -11.84
N SER A 92 -8.65 -17.19 -12.45
CA SER A 92 -7.37 -17.83 -12.73
C SER A 92 -6.26 -16.84 -12.44
N GLY A 93 -5.27 -17.25 -11.65
CA GLY A 93 -3.99 -16.56 -11.63
C GLY A 93 -3.25 -16.68 -10.32
N ASN A 94 -3.91 -16.37 -9.20
CA ASN A 94 -3.28 -16.29 -7.87
C ASN A 94 -4.18 -16.93 -6.81
N ASP A 95 -3.57 -17.69 -5.91
CA ASP A 95 -4.19 -18.14 -4.68
C ASP A 95 -3.85 -17.14 -3.58
N TYR A 96 -4.80 -16.85 -2.69
CA TYR A 96 -4.54 -16.09 -1.48
C TYR A 96 -4.64 -17.01 -0.27
N ARG A 97 -3.85 -16.72 0.75
CA ARG A 97 -3.94 -17.33 2.07
C ARG A 97 -3.83 -16.22 3.10
N LEU A 98 -4.88 -16.06 3.89
CA LEU A 98 -4.92 -15.11 4.99
C LEU A 98 -4.25 -15.73 6.22
N VAL A 99 -3.53 -14.89 6.95
CA VAL A 99 -2.88 -15.23 8.21
C VAL A 99 -3.23 -14.13 9.20
N GLU A 100 -3.47 -14.52 10.44
CA GLU A 100 -3.72 -13.58 11.52
C GLU A 100 -2.53 -12.64 11.70
N THR A 101 -2.79 -11.35 11.88
CA THR A 101 -1.77 -10.33 12.05
C THR A 101 -2.29 -9.29 13.05
N ASP A 102 -1.52 -9.09 14.12
CA ASP A 102 -1.87 -8.13 15.16
C ASP A 102 -1.17 -6.79 14.93
N SER A 103 -1.93 -5.71 15.03
CA SER A 103 -1.41 -4.33 15.02
C SER A 103 -1.59 -3.71 16.40
N CYS A 104 -0.49 -3.29 17.03
CA CYS A 104 -0.53 -2.69 18.36
C CYS A 104 0.50 -1.56 18.49
N ALA A 105 0.06 -0.42 19.02
CA ALA A 105 0.90 0.74 19.28
C ALA A 105 1.01 0.99 20.80
N ALA A 106 2.21 0.85 21.36
CA ALA A 106 2.47 1.14 22.77
C ALA A 106 2.92 2.61 22.94
N LEU A 107 2.01 3.47 23.42
CA LEU A 107 2.30 4.87 23.66
C LEU A 107 2.95 5.08 25.05
N THR A 108 4.07 5.81 25.07
CA THR A 108 4.76 6.13 26.33
C THR A 108 3.96 7.13 27.17
N TRP A 109 4.08 7.05 28.51
CA TRP A 109 3.39 7.98 29.41
C TRP A 109 3.80 9.44 29.20
N GLN A 110 5.05 9.68 28.79
CA GLN A 110 5.54 11.01 28.44
C GLN A 110 4.76 11.58 27.26
N LEU A 111 4.60 10.79 26.19
CA LEU A 111 3.88 11.21 24.99
C LEU A 111 2.41 11.52 25.30
N LEU A 112 1.74 10.62 26.04
CA LEU A 112 0.36 10.82 26.47
C LEU A 112 0.19 12.08 27.33
N SER A 113 1.15 12.34 28.23
CA SER A 113 1.12 13.54 29.07
C SER A 113 1.29 14.82 28.25
N VAL A 114 2.15 14.80 27.23
CA VAL A 114 2.36 15.93 26.31
C VAL A 114 1.10 16.20 25.49
N TRP A 115 0.48 15.16 24.91
CA TRP A 115 -0.76 15.31 24.15
C TRP A 115 -1.91 15.83 25.02
N ALA A 116 -2.05 15.30 26.24
CA ALA A 116 -3.06 15.80 27.17
C ALA A 116 -2.82 17.26 27.60
N ASN A 117 -1.56 17.72 27.63
CA ASN A 117 -1.25 19.11 27.93
C ASN A 117 -1.49 20.04 26.73
N ALA A 118 -1.34 19.54 25.51
CA ALA A 118 -1.44 20.32 24.28
C ALA A 118 -2.88 20.73 23.93
N GLY A 119 -3.88 20.01 24.46
CA GLY A 119 -5.27 20.19 24.05
C GLY A 119 -6.32 19.86 25.11
N ASP A 120 -7.56 19.80 24.64
CA ASP A 120 -8.71 19.29 25.39
C ASP A 120 -8.89 17.77 25.19
N GLU A 121 -9.97 17.22 25.75
CA GLU A 121 -10.28 15.79 25.67
C GLU A 121 -10.47 15.31 24.22
N ASN A 122 -11.17 16.10 23.39
CA ASN A 122 -11.45 15.75 22.00
C ASN A 122 -10.18 15.76 21.16
N GLU A 123 -9.33 16.77 21.34
CA GLU A 123 -8.03 16.83 20.66
C GLU A 123 -7.11 15.67 21.08
N PHE A 124 -7.16 15.26 22.35
CA PHE A 124 -6.42 14.08 22.81
C PHE A 124 -6.91 12.81 22.08
N PHE A 125 -8.22 12.62 21.94
CA PHE A 125 -8.80 11.44 21.30
C PHE A 125 -8.44 11.39 19.82
N GLN A 126 -8.59 12.53 19.15
CA GLN A 126 -8.26 12.68 17.73
C GLN A 126 -6.78 12.37 17.49
N ARG A 127 -5.86 12.93 18.30
CA ARG A 127 -4.41 12.67 18.16
C ARG A 127 -4.05 11.20 18.35
N VAL A 128 -4.65 10.53 19.33
CA VAL A 128 -4.41 9.09 19.57
C VAL A 128 -4.92 8.27 18.39
N GLN A 129 -6.12 8.58 17.89
CA GLN A 129 -6.73 7.85 16.78
C GLN A 129 -6.00 8.08 15.45
N GLU A 130 -5.73 9.33 15.09
CA GLU A 130 -4.99 9.68 13.87
C GLU A 130 -3.60 9.04 13.84
N PHE A 131 -2.86 9.12 14.96
CA PHE A 131 -1.55 8.48 15.05
C PHE A 131 -1.63 6.97 14.83
N THR A 132 -2.60 6.32 15.46
CA THR A 132 -2.75 4.85 15.40
C THR A 132 -3.17 4.41 13.99
N ASN A 133 -4.18 5.06 13.41
CA ASN A 133 -4.63 4.74 12.06
C ASN A 133 -3.52 5.01 11.03
N GLN A 134 -2.85 6.16 11.10
CA GLN A 134 -1.78 6.50 10.18
C GLN A 134 -0.61 5.50 10.28
N ALA A 135 -0.19 5.13 11.49
CA ALA A 135 0.88 4.15 11.68
C ALA A 135 0.51 2.81 11.05
N PHE A 136 -0.69 2.30 11.31
CA PHE A 136 -1.14 1.01 10.79
C PHE A 136 -1.33 1.04 9.26
N ALA A 137 -1.84 2.14 8.70
CA ALA A 137 -1.96 2.33 7.26
C ALA A 137 -0.59 2.32 6.57
N LEU A 138 0.40 3.00 7.14
CA LEU A 138 1.77 3.00 6.63
C LEU A 138 2.45 1.63 6.76
N ASP A 139 2.21 0.91 7.84
CA ASP A 139 2.73 -0.45 8.03
C ASP A 139 2.13 -1.42 7.00
N MET A 140 0.84 -1.31 6.68
CA MET A 140 0.22 -2.10 5.60
C MET A 140 0.93 -1.90 4.26
N LEU A 141 1.27 -0.65 3.92
CA LEU A 141 2.02 -0.34 2.68
C LEU A 141 3.46 -0.84 2.74
N ARG A 142 4.14 -0.60 3.87
CA ARG A 142 5.51 -1.04 4.09
C ARG A 142 5.66 -2.55 3.93
N ILE A 143 4.77 -3.31 4.54
CA ILE A 143 4.71 -4.78 4.42
C ILE A 143 4.27 -5.18 3.00
N GLY A 144 3.32 -4.47 2.40
CA GLY A 144 2.87 -4.72 1.03
C GLY A 144 4.00 -4.66 -0.01
N PHE A 145 4.94 -3.71 0.13
CA PHE A 145 6.08 -3.58 -0.80
C PHE A 145 7.29 -4.45 -0.42
N ASN A 146 7.57 -4.65 0.87
CA ASN A 146 8.81 -5.28 1.34
C ASN A 146 8.65 -6.72 1.86
N GLY A 147 7.41 -7.15 2.12
CA GLY A 147 7.10 -8.45 2.71
C GLY A 147 7.60 -9.63 1.87
N THR A 148 8.32 -10.57 2.49
CA THR A 148 8.94 -11.72 1.81
C THR A 148 8.44 -13.07 2.30
N LYS A 149 8.10 -13.18 3.58
CA LYS A 149 7.70 -14.43 4.21
C LYS A 149 6.70 -14.16 5.32
N VAL A 150 6.07 -15.25 5.77
CA VAL A 150 5.22 -15.25 6.96
C VAL A 150 5.96 -16.05 8.02
N ALA A 151 6.50 -15.38 9.02
CA ALA A 151 7.16 -16.03 10.16
C ALA A 151 6.16 -16.25 11.30
N GLU A 152 6.35 -17.30 12.11
CA GLU A 152 5.55 -17.53 13.33
C GLU A 152 5.83 -16.46 14.40
N THR A 153 7.02 -15.88 14.40
CA THR A 153 7.41 -14.78 15.29
C THR A 153 8.20 -13.77 14.48
N THR A 154 7.72 -12.54 14.45
CA THR A 154 8.32 -11.43 13.69
C THR A 154 9.35 -10.69 14.54
N ASN A 155 10.36 -10.12 13.89
CA ASN A 155 11.40 -9.34 14.56
C ASN A 155 11.71 -8.06 13.79
N ALA A 156 11.27 -6.94 14.35
CA ALA A 156 11.45 -5.61 13.77
C ALA A 156 12.91 -5.10 13.75
N GLU A 157 13.82 -5.67 14.56
CA GLU A 157 15.24 -5.30 14.51
C GLU A 157 15.95 -5.94 13.31
N THR A 158 15.64 -7.21 13.02
CA THR A 158 16.21 -7.92 11.87
C THR A 158 15.48 -7.64 10.56
N ASN A 159 14.19 -7.32 10.64
CA ASN A 159 13.30 -7.06 9.52
C ASN A 159 12.59 -5.71 9.72
N PRO A 160 13.32 -4.57 9.59
CA PRO A 160 12.79 -3.24 9.90
C PRO A 160 11.65 -2.80 8.96
N ASN A 161 11.51 -3.41 7.79
CA ASN A 161 10.42 -3.13 6.87
C ASN A 161 9.28 -4.14 6.95
N GLY A 162 9.25 -4.99 7.98
CA GLY A 162 8.24 -6.03 8.13
C GLY A 162 8.37 -7.13 7.07
N GLU A 163 9.60 -7.42 6.63
CA GLU A 163 9.90 -8.43 5.61
C GLU A 163 9.43 -9.84 6.01
N ASP A 164 9.20 -10.10 7.31
CA ASP A 164 8.79 -11.37 7.89
C ASP A 164 7.34 -11.43 8.37
N VAL A 165 6.57 -10.34 8.21
CA VAL A 165 5.17 -10.26 8.66
C VAL A 165 4.25 -10.98 7.67
N ASN A 166 4.21 -10.52 6.43
CA ASN A 166 3.39 -11.11 5.37
C ASN A 166 4.14 -11.12 4.03
N LYS A 167 3.63 -11.87 3.05
CA LYS A 167 4.13 -11.82 1.68
C LYS A 167 3.56 -10.61 0.94
N GLY A 168 4.44 -9.72 0.49
CA GLY A 168 4.08 -8.51 -0.26
C GLY A 168 3.89 -8.76 -1.76
N TRP A 169 3.48 -7.71 -2.49
CA TRP A 169 3.21 -7.75 -3.94
C TRP A 169 4.42 -8.22 -4.75
N HIS A 170 5.61 -7.70 -4.44
CA HIS A 170 6.83 -8.08 -5.14
C HIS A 170 7.17 -9.56 -4.95
N GLN A 171 6.97 -10.11 -3.75
CA GLN A 171 7.21 -11.53 -3.50
C GLN A 171 6.20 -12.41 -4.22
N ILE A 172 4.92 -12.02 -4.24
CA ILE A 172 3.89 -12.74 -5.00
C ILE A 172 4.25 -12.80 -6.48
N VAL A 173 4.71 -11.68 -7.07
CA VAL A 173 5.10 -11.62 -8.48
C VAL A 173 6.37 -12.43 -8.77
N LYS A 174 7.32 -12.52 -7.82
CA LYS A 174 8.50 -13.40 -7.92
C LYS A 174 8.11 -14.88 -7.96
N GLU A 175 7.17 -15.29 -7.13
CA GLU A 175 6.71 -16.68 -7.05
C GLU A 175 5.77 -17.04 -8.20
N TRP A 176 5.11 -16.04 -8.80
CA TRP A 176 4.18 -16.26 -9.90
C TRP A 176 4.90 -16.62 -11.20
N LYS A 177 4.61 -17.81 -11.73
CA LYS A 177 5.15 -18.33 -13.01
C LYS A 177 6.67 -18.15 -13.12
N ASP A 178 7.40 -18.57 -12.09
CA ASP A 178 8.87 -18.51 -12.03
C ASP A 178 9.44 -17.09 -12.27
N GLY A 179 8.72 -16.07 -11.80
CA GLY A 179 9.15 -14.68 -11.89
C GLY A 179 9.01 -14.09 -13.29
N GLN A 180 8.08 -14.59 -14.11
CA GLN A 180 7.88 -14.14 -15.49
C GLN A 180 7.76 -12.61 -15.61
N GLN A 181 7.12 -11.96 -14.62
CA GLN A 181 6.81 -10.53 -14.58
C GLN A 181 7.77 -9.68 -13.76
N ILE A 182 8.84 -10.26 -13.22
CA ILE A 182 9.90 -9.51 -12.54
C ILE A 182 11.19 -9.55 -13.35
N ILE A 183 12.05 -8.55 -13.14
CA ILE A 183 13.43 -8.53 -13.59
C ILE A 183 14.29 -8.68 -12.34
N THR A 184 15.06 -9.77 -12.26
CA THR A 184 15.96 -10.05 -11.14
C THR A 184 17.41 -9.71 -11.45
N ASP A 185 17.74 -9.54 -12.74
CA ASP A 185 19.05 -9.10 -13.18
C ASP A 185 19.32 -7.67 -12.71
N LYS A 186 20.59 -7.39 -12.39
CA LYS A 186 21.00 -6.06 -11.97
C LYS A 186 20.86 -5.10 -13.16
N VAL A 187 20.05 -4.06 -12.97
CA VAL A 187 19.86 -2.97 -13.93
C VAL A 187 20.62 -1.73 -13.46
N VAL A 188 21.33 -1.08 -14.38
CA VAL A 188 22.06 0.17 -14.14
C VAL A 188 21.44 1.30 -14.94
N LEU A 189 20.88 2.30 -14.25
CA LEU A 189 20.47 3.57 -14.84
C LEU A 189 21.70 4.49 -14.92
N ASP A 190 22.09 4.89 -16.11
CA ASP A 190 23.19 5.83 -16.33
C ASP A 190 22.87 6.80 -17.47
N GLY A 191 22.82 8.09 -17.13
CA GLY A 191 22.52 9.16 -18.09
C GLY A 191 23.63 9.51 -19.05
N ASP A 192 24.81 8.91 -18.89
CA ASP A 192 25.92 9.01 -19.84
C ASP A 192 25.95 7.83 -20.82
N GLY A 193 24.95 6.94 -20.74
CA GLY A 193 24.75 5.84 -21.68
C GLY A 193 25.72 4.68 -21.53
N LYS A 194 26.41 4.56 -20.38
CA LYS A 194 27.27 3.41 -20.06
C LYS A 194 26.56 2.34 -19.23
N GLY A 195 25.32 2.60 -18.83
CA GLY A 195 24.41 1.66 -18.16
C GLY A 195 23.41 1.05 -19.13
N ASP A 196 22.51 0.22 -18.60
CA ASP A 196 21.48 -0.48 -19.38
C ASP A 196 20.41 0.48 -19.91
N TYR A 197 20.11 1.54 -19.15
CA TYR A 197 19.13 2.56 -19.54
C TYR A 197 19.67 3.97 -19.37
N VAL A 198 19.33 4.83 -20.34
CA VAL A 198 19.71 6.25 -20.36
C VAL A 198 18.76 7.09 -19.50
N SER A 199 17.46 6.78 -19.48
CA SER A 199 16.47 7.54 -18.71
C SER A 199 15.46 6.64 -18.03
N LEU A 200 14.80 7.19 -17.01
CA LEU A 200 13.72 6.52 -16.30
C LEU A 200 12.56 6.14 -17.25
N ASP A 201 12.27 7.01 -18.21
CA ASP A 201 11.26 6.77 -19.25
C ASP A 201 11.58 5.57 -20.14
N ALA A 202 12.87 5.42 -20.51
CA ALA A 202 13.31 4.29 -21.34
C ALA A 202 13.16 2.97 -20.58
N MET A 203 13.53 2.97 -19.29
CA MET A 203 13.40 1.80 -18.43
C MET A 203 11.93 1.40 -18.23
N ALA A 204 11.04 2.35 -17.94
CA ALA A 204 9.61 2.08 -17.79
C ALA A 204 8.99 1.60 -19.11
N SER A 205 9.38 2.18 -20.25
CA SER A 205 8.90 1.77 -21.57
C SER A 205 9.32 0.34 -21.91
N ASP A 206 10.56 -0.05 -21.62
CA ASP A 206 11.01 -1.42 -21.84
C ASP A 206 10.25 -2.41 -20.95
N LEU A 207 10.11 -2.10 -19.66
CA LEU A 207 9.37 -2.94 -18.72
C LEU A 207 7.92 -3.20 -19.18
N ILE A 208 7.23 -2.14 -19.65
CA ILE A 208 5.86 -2.25 -20.19
C ILE A 208 5.83 -3.16 -21.42
N ASN A 209 6.80 -3.02 -22.33
CA ASN A 209 6.83 -3.82 -23.56
C ASN A 209 7.26 -5.28 -23.33
N ALA A 210 8.15 -5.53 -22.37
CA ALA A 210 8.70 -6.85 -22.10
C ALA A 210 7.79 -7.70 -21.18
N LYS A 211 7.27 -7.10 -20.10
CA LYS A 211 6.64 -7.85 -18.99
C LYS A 211 5.12 -7.75 -18.95
N ILE A 212 4.53 -6.70 -19.51
CA ILE A 212 3.07 -6.53 -19.53
C ILE A 212 2.47 -7.22 -20.78
N PRO A 213 1.40 -8.03 -20.63
CA PRO A 213 0.70 -8.61 -21.78
C PRO A 213 0.19 -7.53 -22.75
N ALA A 214 0.25 -7.80 -24.05
CA ALA A 214 -0.06 -6.83 -25.11
C ALA A 214 -1.43 -6.13 -24.95
N GLN A 215 -2.42 -6.85 -24.43
CA GLN A 215 -3.78 -6.34 -24.19
C GLN A 215 -3.86 -5.21 -23.15
N TYR A 216 -2.88 -5.09 -22.25
CA TYR A 216 -2.86 -4.08 -21.18
C TYR A 216 -1.86 -2.95 -21.43
N ARG A 217 -0.94 -3.10 -22.40
CA ARG A 217 0.12 -2.11 -22.68
C ARG A 217 -0.41 -0.73 -23.07
N ASN A 218 -1.58 -0.69 -23.70
CA ASN A 218 -2.21 0.55 -24.20
C ASN A 218 -3.37 1.02 -23.31
N ASP A 219 -3.64 0.37 -22.17
CA ASP A 219 -4.70 0.81 -21.26
C ASP A 219 -4.32 2.19 -20.68
N PRO A 220 -5.19 3.22 -20.76
CA PRO A 220 -4.90 4.54 -20.20
C PRO A 220 -4.80 4.54 -18.67
N ARG A 221 -5.30 3.49 -18.00
CA ARG A 221 -5.25 3.32 -16.54
C ARG A 221 -3.95 2.67 -16.06
N LEU A 222 -3.04 2.34 -16.97
CA LEU A 222 -1.73 1.81 -16.60
C LEU A 222 -0.89 2.91 -15.94
N VAL A 223 -0.42 2.64 -14.73
CA VAL A 223 0.37 3.56 -13.90
C VAL A 223 1.77 2.99 -13.67
N VAL A 224 2.73 3.87 -13.41
CA VAL A 224 4.11 3.49 -13.06
C VAL A 224 4.35 3.82 -11.60
N LEU A 225 4.68 2.80 -10.80
CA LEU A 225 5.12 3.00 -9.42
C LEU A 225 6.64 3.06 -9.40
N VAL A 226 7.20 4.10 -8.79
CA VAL A 226 8.65 4.31 -8.76
C VAL A 226 9.11 4.73 -7.36
N GLY A 227 10.27 4.24 -6.94
CA GLY A 227 10.87 4.62 -5.66
C GLY A 227 11.36 6.07 -5.66
N ALA A 228 11.22 6.73 -4.50
CA ALA A 228 11.60 8.13 -4.32
C ALA A 228 13.08 8.41 -4.69
N ASP A 229 13.98 7.49 -4.34
CA ASP A 229 15.41 7.63 -4.63
C ASP A 229 15.71 7.69 -6.13
N LEU A 230 14.97 6.90 -6.93
CA LEU A 230 15.19 6.83 -8.37
C LEU A 230 14.66 8.09 -9.07
N VAL A 231 13.49 8.58 -8.65
CA VAL A 231 12.95 9.87 -9.13
C VAL A 231 13.90 11.00 -8.76
N ALA A 232 14.38 11.04 -7.51
CA ALA A 232 15.29 12.08 -7.05
C ALA A 232 16.62 12.08 -7.83
N ALA A 233 17.19 10.91 -8.08
CA ALA A 233 18.41 10.77 -8.87
C ALA A 233 18.24 11.29 -10.31
N GLU A 234 17.11 10.96 -10.94
CA GLU A 234 16.81 11.39 -12.31
C GLU A 234 16.50 12.89 -12.38
N SER A 235 15.69 13.41 -11.46
CA SER A 235 15.39 14.85 -11.37
C SER A 235 16.67 15.65 -11.13
N PHE A 236 17.56 15.21 -10.22
CA PHE A 236 18.84 15.87 -9.97
C PHE A 236 19.71 15.94 -11.22
N ARG A 237 19.79 14.83 -11.96
CA ARG A 237 20.51 14.77 -13.23
C ARG A 237 19.96 15.74 -14.26
N LEU A 238 18.64 15.83 -14.40
CA LEU A 238 18.01 16.77 -15.30
C LEU A 238 18.24 18.22 -14.88
N TYR A 239 18.19 18.52 -13.58
CA TYR A 239 18.54 19.85 -13.09
C TYR A 239 19.98 20.26 -13.41
N GLN A 240 20.93 19.31 -13.38
CA GLN A 240 22.32 19.59 -13.77
C GLN A 240 22.51 19.82 -15.27
N LYS A 241 21.70 19.15 -16.12
CA LYS A 241 21.76 19.30 -17.58
C LYS A 241 20.85 20.42 -18.11
N ALA A 242 19.96 20.98 -17.28
CA ALA A 242 18.97 21.97 -17.68
C ALA A 242 19.55 23.39 -17.72
N ASP A 243 19.91 23.84 -18.92
CA ASP A 243 20.34 25.23 -19.16
C ASP A 243 19.14 26.17 -19.41
N LYS A 244 17.96 25.63 -19.77
CA LYS A 244 16.76 26.42 -20.09
C LYS A 244 15.65 26.27 -19.05
N PRO A 245 14.84 27.33 -18.80
CA PRO A 245 13.69 27.26 -17.88
C PRO A 245 12.68 26.14 -18.21
N THR A 246 12.49 25.85 -19.50
CA THR A 246 11.60 24.77 -19.96
C THR A 246 12.07 23.37 -19.56
N GLU A 247 13.39 23.14 -19.49
CA GLU A 247 13.98 21.87 -19.10
C GLU A 247 13.89 21.65 -17.58
N LYS A 248 13.94 22.75 -16.80
CA LYS A 248 13.70 22.72 -15.35
C LYS A 248 12.24 22.36 -15.01
N ILE A 249 11.29 22.82 -15.80
CA ILE A 249 9.86 22.46 -15.66
C ILE A 249 9.66 20.98 -15.99
N ALA A 250 10.31 20.47 -17.04
CA ALA A 250 10.25 19.04 -17.38
C ALA A 250 10.84 18.15 -16.26
N ALA A 251 11.90 18.60 -15.59
CA ALA A 251 12.47 17.89 -14.44
C ALA A 251 11.53 17.82 -13.22
N GLN A 252 10.64 18.81 -13.05
CA GLN A 252 9.61 18.81 -12.01
C GLN A 252 8.44 17.88 -12.35
N LEU A 253 8.04 17.82 -13.62
CA LEU A 253 6.92 16.98 -14.08
C LEU A 253 7.23 15.48 -14.07
N LEU A 254 8.49 15.09 -13.84
CA LEU A 254 8.94 13.71 -13.87
C LEU A 254 8.41 12.89 -12.67
N SER A 255 8.06 13.53 -11.56
CA SER A 255 7.36 12.87 -10.45
C SER A 255 5.94 12.47 -10.81
N ASP A 256 5.34 13.13 -11.80
CA ASP A 256 3.90 13.01 -12.11
C ASP A 256 3.67 12.14 -13.35
N SER A 257 4.64 12.09 -14.26
CA SER A 257 4.56 11.32 -15.51
C SER A 257 5.89 10.70 -15.90
N ILE A 258 5.89 9.38 -16.13
CA ILE A 258 7.03 8.61 -16.63
C ILE A 258 6.55 7.76 -17.80
N ALA A 259 7.29 7.78 -18.91
CA ALA A 259 6.96 7.08 -20.16
C ALA A 259 5.54 7.40 -20.70
N GLY A 260 5.04 8.62 -20.45
CA GLY A 260 3.70 9.04 -20.84
C GLY A 260 2.57 8.41 -20.02
N ARG A 261 2.89 7.87 -18.84
CA ARG A 261 1.96 7.27 -17.88
C ARG A 261 2.00 8.02 -16.55
N THR A 262 0.88 8.06 -15.85
CA THR A 262 0.84 8.62 -14.49
C THR A 262 1.81 7.85 -13.59
N ALA A 263 2.71 8.59 -12.95
CA ALA A 263 3.67 8.05 -12.00
C ALA A 263 3.18 8.28 -10.56
N TYR A 264 3.42 7.31 -9.69
CA TYR A 264 3.23 7.46 -8.25
C TYR A 264 4.51 7.08 -7.52
N VAL A 265 4.83 7.86 -6.49
CA VAL A 265 5.84 7.52 -5.48
C VAL A 265 5.08 7.09 -4.23
N PRO A 266 4.86 5.77 -4.04
CA PRO A 266 4.07 5.25 -2.92
C PRO A 266 4.81 5.35 -1.57
#